data_AF-A0A376S6R0-F1
#
_entry.id   AF-A0A376S6R0-F1
#
_cell.length_a   1.000
_cell.length_b   1.000
_cell.length_c   1.000
_cell.angle_alpha   90.00
_cell.angle_beta   90.00
_cell.angle_gamma   90.00
#
_symmetry.space_group_name_H-M   'P 1'
#
loop_
_entity.id
_entity.type
_entity.pdbx_description
1 polymer ?
#
loop_
_entity_poly.entity_id
_entity_poly.type
_entity_poly.pdbx_seq_one_letter_code
_entity_poly.pdbx_strand_id
1 'polypeptide(L)'
;MWLVRGGKAAQPDGHTLARLWASLPPDIRLSPHLYLATNSAQGPWWILGWPERVPGTEDVLPAPLPPYRVLTGLADRFGQTLTYRREAAGDLAGKSPA
;
A
#
# COMPACT_ATOMS: atom_id res chain seq x y z
N MET A 1 14.15 0.61 7.13
CA MET A 1 12.91 0.74 6.34
C MET A 1 12.76 -0.52 5.50
N TRP A 2 11.55 -1.07 5.44
CA TRP A 2 11.22 -2.29 4.69
C TRP A 2 10.16 -1.97 3.63
N LEU A 3 10.32 -2.55 2.44
CA LEU A 3 9.34 -2.56 1.37
C LEU A 3 9.01 -4.02 1.06
N VAL A 4 7.72 -4.36 1.09
CA VAL A 4 7.24 -5.73 0.91
C VAL A 4 6.14 -5.72 -0.15
N ARG A 5 6.10 -6.76 -0.98
CA ARG A 5 4.99 -6.98 -1.91
C ARG A 5 3.92 -7.84 -1.24
N GLY A 6 2.66 -7.47 -1.43
CA GLY A 6 1.51 -8.32 -1.14
C GLY A 6 1.51 -9.63 -1.94
N GLY A 7 0.51 -10.49 -1.70
CA GLY A 7 0.37 -11.79 -2.38
C GLY A 7 0.88 -12.99 -1.58
N LYS A 8 1.14 -12.82 -0.28
CA LYS A 8 1.50 -13.94 0.61
C LYS A 8 0.59 -13.99 1.83
N ALA A 9 0.10 -15.18 2.15
CA ALA A 9 -0.74 -15.37 3.33
C ALA A 9 0.03 -15.13 4.63
N ALA A 10 1.28 -15.59 4.69
CA ALA A 10 2.15 -15.46 5.85
C ALA A 10 3.59 -15.19 5.43
N GLN A 11 4.36 -14.58 6.34
CA GLN A 11 5.82 -14.53 6.24
C GLN A 11 6.40 -15.76 6.93
N PRO A 12 7.62 -16.20 6.55
CA PRO A 12 8.30 -17.29 7.25
C PRO A 12 8.44 -17.01 8.75
N ASP A 13 8.42 -18.07 9.55
CA ASP A 13 8.62 -17.97 10.99
C ASP A 13 9.98 -17.33 11.31
N GLY A 14 10.02 -16.53 12.39
CA GLY A 14 11.22 -15.77 12.78
C GLY A 14 11.47 -14.50 11.94
N HIS A 15 10.70 -14.24 10.88
CA HIS A 15 10.80 -12.99 10.14
C HIS A 15 10.34 -11.81 11.02
N THR A 16 11.15 -10.76 11.13
CA THR A 16 10.90 -9.60 12.01
C THR A 16 9.53 -8.95 11.79
N LEU A 17 9.02 -8.99 10.56
CA LEU A 17 7.72 -8.41 10.20
C LEU A 17 6.55 -9.42 10.25
N ALA A 18 6.76 -10.68 10.61
CA ALA A 18 5.72 -11.72 10.53
C ALA A 18 4.45 -11.38 11.34
N ARG A 19 4.63 -10.89 12.57
CA ARG A 19 3.51 -10.44 13.42
C ARG A 19 2.76 -9.25 12.82
N LEU A 20 3.50 -8.26 12.32
CA LEU A 20 2.94 -7.07 11.69
C LEU A 20 2.27 -7.41 10.34
N TRP A 21 2.78 -8.39 9.61
CA TRP A 21 2.15 -8.91 8.40
C TRP A 21 0.82 -9.60 8.71
N ALA A 22 0.78 -10.39 9.78
CA ALA A 22 -0.42 -11.11 10.20
C ALA A 22 -1.57 -10.20 10.61
N SER A 23 -1.29 -8.95 11.05
CA SER A 23 -2.32 -7.97 11.41
C SER A 23 -2.96 -7.27 10.21
N LEU A 24 -2.42 -7.42 9.01
CA LEU A 24 -3.04 -6.87 7.81
C LEU A 24 -4.34 -7.61 7.48
N PRO A 25 -5.40 -6.88 7.07
CA PRO A 25 -6.57 -7.47 6.45
C PRO A 25 -6.21 -8.41 5.28
N PRO A 26 -6.92 -9.54 5.11
CA PRO A 26 -6.63 -10.51 4.05
C PRO A 26 -6.58 -9.90 2.65
N ASP A 27 -7.52 -9.03 2.31
CA ASP A 27 -7.60 -8.34 1.01
C ASP A 27 -6.35 -7.51 0.70
N ILE A 28 -5.73 -6.90 1.72
CA ILE A 28 -4.49 -6.13 1.56
C ILE A 28 -3.27 -7.05 1.42
N ARG A 29 -3.08 -7.99 2.36
CA ARG A 29 -1.86 -8.83 2.37
C ARG A 29 -1.84 -9.86 1.23
N LEU A 30 -3.01 -10.33 0.79
CA LEU A 30 -3.13 -11.30 -0.30
C LEU A 30 -3.13 -10.63 -1.68
N SER A 31 -3.25 -9.30 -1.77
CA SER A 31 -3.22 -8.62 -3.06
C SER A 31 -1.80 -8.60 -3.64
N PRO A 32 -1.54 -9.25 -4.79
CA PRO A 32 -0.22 -9.21 -5.43
C PRO A 32 0.06 -7.86 -6.11
N HIS A 33 -0.92 -6.96 -6.13
CA HIS A 33 -0.85 -5.64 -6.77
C HIS A 33 -0.45 -4.52 -5.81
N LEU A 34 -0.47 -4.78 -4.50
CA LEU A 34 -0.10 -3.81 -3.49
C LEU A 34 1.36 -3.95 -3.06
N TYR A 35 1.98 -2.80 -2.86
CA TYR A 35 3.25 -2.68 -2.17
C TYR A 35 3.01 -2.04 -0.80
N LEU A 36 3.75 -2.50 0.19
CA LEU A 36 3.59 -2.10 1.58
C LEU A 36 4.96 -1.66 2.10
N ALA A 37 5.04 -0.44 2.63
CA ALA A 37 6.23 0.02 3.32
C ALA A 37 6.00 0.01 4.83
N THR A 38 7.05 -0.22 5.61
CA THR A 38 7.07 0.12 7.03
C THR A 38 8.49 0.48 7.48
N ASN A 39 8.61 1.39 8.45
CA ASN A 39 9.88 1.73 9.08
C ASN A 39 10.06 1.10 10.47
N SER A 40 9.05 0.35 10.95
CA SER A 40 9.02 -0.25 12.28
C SER A 40 8.40 -1.64 12.23
N ALA A 41 8.93 -2.57 13.03
CA ALA A 41 8.32 -3.89 13.23
C ALA A 41 6.96 -3.84 13.94
N GLN A 42 6.55 -2.66 14.43
CA GLN A 42 5.26 -2.42 15.07
C GLN A 42 4.27 -1.66 14.17
N GLY A 43 4.69 -1.27 12.95
CA GLY A 43 3.85 -0.55 12.00
C GLY A 43 3.92 0.98 12.13
N PRO A 44 3.05 1.71 11.40
CA PRO A 44 2.00 1.19 10.52
C PRO A 44 2.54 0.60 9.20
N TRP A 45 1.66 -0.03 8.42
CA TRP A 45 1.89 -0.27 7.00
C TRP A 45 1.40 0.91 6.19
N TRP A 46 2.27 1.47 5.35
CA TRP A 46 1.90 2.40 4.30
C TRP A 46 1.53 1.59 3.05
N ILE A 47 0.27 1.71 2.60
CA ILE A 47 -0.26 1.02 1.42
C ILE A 47 0.06 1.87 0.19
N LEU A 48 0.89 1.31 -0.68
CA LEU A 48 1.40 1.97 -1.88
C LEU A 48 0.69 1.39 -3.11
N GLY A 49 -0.29 2.12 -3.60
CA GLY A 49 -1.08 1.81 -4.78
C GLY A 49 -0.47 2.33 -6.09
N TRP A 50 -1.23 2.19 -7.16
CA TRP A 50 -0.81 2.58 -8.51
C TRP A 50 -1.06 4.06 -8.79
N PRO A 51 -0.15 4.74 -9.50
CA PRO A 51 -0.34 6.13 -9.92
C PRO A 51 -1.34 6.30 -11.07
N GLU A 52 -1.36 5.38 -12.05
CA GLU A 52 -2.15 5.54 -13.29
C GLU A 52 -3.23 4.47 -13.52
N ARG A 53 -3.05 3.21 -13.06
CA ARG A 53 -4.03 2.12 -13.29
C ARG A 53 -3.69 0.85 -12.46
N VAL A 54 -4.71 0.06 -12.12
CA VAL A 54 -4.55 -1.31 -11.57
C VAL A 54 -4.24 -2.31 -12.71
N PRO A 55 -3.22 -3.18 -12.58
CA PRO A 55 -2.95 -4.24 -13.56
C PRO A 55 -4.17 -5.13 -13.77
N GLY A 56 -4.48 -5.44 -15.02
CA GLY A 56 -5.51 -6.41 -15.38
C GLY A 56 -5.05 -7.84 -15.11
N THR A 57 -6.00 -8.77 -15.15
CA THR A 57 -5.77 -10.20 -14.85
C THR A 57 -4.75 -10.86 -15.79
N GLU A 58 -4.63 -10.36 -17.01
CA GLU A 58 -3.71 -10.86 -18.05
C GLU A 58 -2.30 -10.24 -17.95
N ASP A 59 -2.10 -9.24 -17.09
CA ASP A 59 -0.79 -8.60 -16.93
C ASP A 59 0.16 -9.54 -16.18
N VAL A 60 1.39 -9.70 -16.70
CA VAL A 60 2.43 -10.52 -16.07
C VAL A 60 2.73 -10.00 -14.67
N LEU A 61 2.69 -10.89 -13.67
CA LEU A 61 2.98 -10.57 -12.29
C LEU A 61 4.43 -10.90 -11.90
N PRO A 62 5.15 -10.02 -11.16
CA PRO A 62 4.74 -8.67 -10.80
C PRO A 62 4.64 -7.75 -12.00
N ALA A 63 3.55 -6.97 -12.06
CA ALA A 63 3.50 -5.85 -12.99
C ALA A 63 4.72 -4.94 -12.72
N PRO A 64 5.38 -4.42 -13.77
CA PRO A 64 6.56 -3.56 -13.61
C PRO A 64 6.32 -2.45 -12.60
N LEU A 65 7.35 -2.12 -11.80
CA LEU A 65 7.27 -1.00 -10.88
C LEU A 65 7.24 0.32 -11.69
N PRO A 66 6.18 1.15 -11.56
CA PRO A 66 6.20 2.51 -12.09
C PRO A 66 7.27 3.33 -11.34
N PRO A 67 7.70 4.47 -11.92
CA PRO A 67 8.74 5.31 -11.32
C PRO A 67 8.41 5.81 -9.91
N TYR A 68 7.11 5.88 -9.57
CA TYR A 68 6.64 6.19 -8.24
C TYR A 68 5.34 5.43 -7.93
N ARG A 69 5.10 5.17 -6.64
CA ARG A 69 3.83 4.63 -6.14
C ARG A 69 3.12 5.73 -5.34
N VAL A 70 1.79 5.69 -5.31
CA VAL A 70 0.98 6.66 -4.56
C VAL A 70 0.57 6.05 -3.23
N LEU A 71 0.64 6.85 -2.16
CA LEU A 71 0.10 6.46 -0.86
C LEU A 71 -1.43 6.44 -0.96
N THR A 72 -2.03 5.25 -0.90
CA THR A 72 -3.48 5.04 -1.00
C THR A 72 -4.10 4.58 0.30
N GLY A 73 -3.29 4.35 1.34
CA GLY A 73 -3.82 4.07 2.66
C GLY A 73 -2.76 3.76 3.72
N LEU A 74 -3.26 3.53 4.92
CA LEU A 74 -2.51 3.07 6.08
C LEU A 74 -3.25 1.88 6.71
N ALA A 75 -2.50 0.90 7.20
CA ALA A 75 -3.03 -0.14 8.07
C ALA A 75 -2.21 -0.22 9.35
N ASP A 76 -2.86 -0.19 10.51
CA ASP A 76 -2.17 -0.33 11.78
C ASP A 76 -2.06 -1.81 12.21
N ARG A 77 -1.41 -2.04 13.34
CA ARG A 77 -1.24 -3.38 13.92
C ARG A 77 -2.50 -3.96 14.56
N PHE A 78 -3.56 -3.18 14.68
CA PHE A 78 -4.86 -3.57 15.23
C PHE A 78 -5.88 -3.91 14.13
N GLY A 79 -5.44 -3.89 12.86
CA GLY A 79 -6.28 -4.18 11.71
C GLY A 79 -7.14 -3.01 11.27
N GLN A 80 -6.96 -1.82 11.85
CA GLN A 80 -7.64 -0.61 11.37
C GLN A 80 -7.00 -0.15 10.07
N THR A 81 -7.83 0.30 9.13
CA THR A 81 -7.37 0.81 7.83
C THR A 81 -7.92 2.20 7.58
N LEU A 82 -7.08 3.04 6.99
CA LEU A 82 -7.47 4.34 6.46
C LEU A 82 -7.16 4.34 4.97
N THR A 83 -8.14 4.74 4.16
CA THR A 83 -8.01 4.81 2.70
C THR A 83 -7.85 6.25 2.28
N TYR A 84 -6.78 6.53 1.52
CA TYR A 84 -6.56 7.81 0.87
C TYR A 84 -6.99 7.73 -0.59
N ARG A 85 -7.75 8.72 -1.03
CA ARG A 85 -8.07 8.93 -2.44
C ARG A 85 -7.36 10.18 -2.91
N ARG A 86 -6.66 10.09 -4.04
CA ARG A 86 -6.20 11.28 -4.75
C ARG A 86 -7.40 11.90 -5.44
N GLU A 87 -7.76 13.11 -5.06
CA GLU A 87 -8.68 13.93 -5.84
C GLU A 87 -8.09 14.12 -7.24
N ALA A 88 -8.92 13.97 -8.28
CA ALA A 88 -8.51 14.36 -9.62
C ALA A 88 -8.11 15.84 -9.54
N ALA A 89 -7.02 16.24 -10.19
CA ALA A 89 -6.64 17.65 -10.21
C ALA A 89 -7.78 18.44 -10.87
N GLY A 90 -8.59 19.10 -10.05
CA GLY A 90 -9.78 19.84 -10.45
C GLY A 90 -10.03 20.96 -9.44
N ASP A 91 -9.70 22.18 -9.87
CA ASP A 91 -10.20 23.47 -9.37
C ASP A 91 -9.97 23.89 -7.90
N LEU A 92 -8.77 23.69 -7.36
CA LEU A 92 -8.28 24.60 -6.31
C LEU A 92 -7.38 25.68 -6.92
N ALA A 93 -7.97 26.51 -7.78
CA ALA A 93 -7.45 27.85 -8.02
C ALA A 93 -7.70 28.66 -6.75
N GLY A 94 -6.71 28.74 -5.87
CA GLY A 94 -6.72 29.66 -4.75
C GLY A 94 -6.96 31.07 -5.29
N LYS A 95 -8.14 31.64 -5.06
CA LYS A 95 -8.36 33.06 -5.30
C LYS A 95 -7.53 33.82 -4.28
N SER A 96 -6.40 34.36 -4.70
CA SER A 96 -5.72 35.42 -3.96
C SER A 96 -6.68 36.60 -3.83
N PRO A 97 -7.04 37.07 -2.63
CA PRO A 97 -7.73 38.35 -2.49
C PRO A 97 -6.77 39.47 -2.91
N ALA A 98 -7.29 40.39 -3.73
CA ALA A 98 -6.65 41.64 -4.13
C ALA A 98 -6.64 42.66 -3.00
#